data_AF-A0A0G1E2P4-F1
#
_entry.id   AF-A0A0G1E2P4-F1
#
_cell.length_a   1.000
_cell.length_b   1.000
_cell.length_c   1.000
_cell.angle_alpha   90.00
_cell.angle_beta   90.00
_cell.angle_gamma   90.00
#
_symmetry.space_group_name_H-M   'P 1'
#
loop_
_entity.id
_entity.type
_entity.pdbx_description
1 polymer ?
#
loop_
_entity_poly.entity_id
_entity_poly.type
_entity_poly.pdbx_seq_one_letter_code
_entity_poly.pdbx_strand_id
1 'polypeptide(L)'
;MYRFFFIVAIFLFLLPAQVFAAGPSFVTVVNPIRGQEFWDIKNQQPLDVVLGQVKILQDLKVPATWLIRFDALEDQKITGSLPSGHEKGLFLEVTPGWANWLM
;
A
#
# COMPACT_ATOMS: atom_id res chain seq x y z
N MET A 1 -30.40 43.92 -33.00
CA MET A 1 -29.74 42.60 -33.17
C MET A 1 -28.73 42.30 -32.06
N TYR A 2 -27.74 43.16 -31.79
CA TYR A 2 -26.71 42.95 -30.75
C TYR A 2 -27.26 42.68 -29.33
N ARG A 3 -28.37 43.32 -28.93
CA ARG A 3 -29.03 43.04 -27.63
C ARG A 3 -29.58 41.61 -27.52
N PHE A 4 -30.09 41.07 -28.63
CA PHE A 4 -30.59 39.69 -28.69
C PHE A 4 -29.43 38.69 -28.58
N PHE A 5 -28.35 38.92 -29.33
CA PHE A 5 -27.13 38.12 -29.23
C PHE A 5 -26.52 38.15 -27.83
N PHE A 6 -26.56 39.29 -27.15
CA PHE A 6 -26.06 39.42 -25.78
C PHE A 6 -26.89 38.60 -24.78
N ILE A 7 -28.22 38.62 -24.91
CA ILE A 7 -29.12 37.81 -24.06
C ILE A 7 -28.90 36.31 -24.30
N VAL A 8 -28.75 35.89 -25.57
CA VAL A 8 -28.46 34.50 -25.91
C VAL A 8 -27.10 34.06 -25.35
N ALA A 9 -26.07 34.90 -25.43
CA ALA A 9 -24.76 34.61 -24.87
C ALA A 9 -24.80 34.45 -23.34
N ILE A 10 -25.53 35.32 -22.64
CA ILE A 10 -25.75 35.19 -21.19
C ILE A 10 -26.49 33.89 -20.88
N PHE A 11 -27.51 33.55 -21.66
CA PHE A 11 -28.30 32.34 -21.45
C PHE A 11 -27.46 31.06 -21.63
N LEU A 12 -26.56 31.05 -22.61
CA LEU A 12 -25.60 29.96 -22.82
C LEU A 12 -24.58 29.85 -21.69
N PHE A 13 -24.20 30.96 -21.06
CA PHE A 13 -23.28 30.98 -19.92
C PHE A 13 -23.91 30.48 -18.61
N LEU A 14 -25.25 30.56 -18.51
CA LEU A 14 -26.01 30.10 -17.36
C LEU A 14 -26.39 28.61 -17.45
N LEU A 15 -26.10 27.94 -18.57
CA LEU A 15 -26.29 26.49 -18.66
C LEU A 15 -25.25 25.79 -17.79
N PRO A 16 -25.66 24.97 -16.80
CA PRO A 16 -24.72 24.26 -15.96
C PRO A 16 -23.92 23.27 -16.79
N ALA A 17 -22.59 23.37 -16.75
CA ALA A 17 -21.72 22.38 -17.36
C ALA A 17 -21.91 21.04 -16.65
N GLN A 18 -22.25 19.99 -17.39
CA GLN A 18 -22.28 18.64 -16.86
C GLN A 18 -20.84 18.16 -16.68
N VAL A 19 -20.36 18.16 -15.43
CA VAL A 19 -19.07 17.55 -15.07
C VAL A 19 -19.35 16.11 -14.66
N PHE A 20 -18.86 15.14 -15.43
CA PHE A 20 -18.91 13.75 -15.04
C PHE A 20 -17.98 13.51 -13.86
N ALA A 21 -18.47 12.88 -12.80
CA ALA A 21 -17.62 12.45 -11.70
C ALA A 21 -16.60 11.43 -12.23
N ALA A 22 -15.30 11.67 -11.99
CA ALA A 22 -14.30 10.64 -12.18
C ALA A 22 -14.68 9.44 -11.28
N GLY A 23 -14.61 8.22 -11.82
CA GLY A 23 -14.94 7.01 -11.08
C GLY A 23 -14.10 6.87 -9.80
N PRO A 24 -14.55 6.05 -8.84
CA PRO A 24 -13.81 5.88 -7.60
C PRO A 24 -12.41 5.32 -7.89
N SER A 25 -11.41 5.89 -7.23
CA SER A 25 -10.01 5.46 -7.29
C SER A 25 -9.59 4.98 -5.91
N PHE A 26 -8.93 3.83 -5.84
CA PHE A 26 -8.52 3.21 -4.59
C PHE A 26 -7.01 2.99 -4.58
N VAL A 27 -6.41 3.10 -3.39
CA VAL A 27 -5.00 2.78 -3.14
C VAL A 27 -4.95 1.72 -2.05
N THR A 28 -4.25 0.63 -2.31
CA THR A 28 -4.01 -0.44 -1.33
C THR A 28 -2.55 -0.46 -0.97
N VAL A 29 -2.25 -0.35 0.33
CA VAL A 29 -0.88 -0.45 0.84
C VAL A 29 -0.54 -1.92 1.07
N VAL A 30 0.56 -2.38 0.48
CA VAL A 30 1.04 -3.76 0.61
C VAL A 30 2.49 -3.74 1.07
N ASN A 31 2.74 -4.40 2.21
CA ASN A 31 4.05 -4.48 2.84
C ASN A 31 4.57 -5.93 2.77
N PRO A 32 5.46 -6.25 1.82
CA PRO A 32 6.16 -7.53 1.82
C PRO A 32 7.20 -7.57 2.94
N ILE A 33 7.20 -8.66 3.72
CA ILE A 33 8.17 -8.93 4.79
C ILE A 33 9.06 -10.08 4.34
N ARG A 34 10.36 -9.82 4.28
CA ARG A 34 11.43 -10.77 3.98
C ARG A 34 12.24 -11.05 5.25
N GLY A 35 12.77 -12.25 5.40
CA GLY A 35 13.76 -12.54 6.46
C GLY A 35 15.16 -12.03 6.13
N GLN A 36 16.16 -12.57 6.83
CA GLN A 36 17.51 -11.99 6.97
C GLN A 36 18.37 -12.00 5.69
N GLU A 37 18.02 -12.81 4.69
CA GLU A 37 18.88 -13.17 3.55
C GLU A 37 19.34 -12.01 2.65
N PHE A 38 18.70 -10.84 2.72
CA PHE A 38 19.02 -9.65 1.90
C PHE A 38 19.36 -8.40 2.73
N TRP A 39 19.72 -8.58 4.00
CA TRP A 39 20.04 -7.46 4.90
C TRP A 39 21.56 -7.30 5.01
N ASP A 40 22.10 -6.40 4.18
CA ASP A 40 23.55 -6.12 4.11
C ASP A 40 24.00 -5.04 5.13
N ILE A 41 23.04 -4.36 5.76
CA ILE A 41 23.33 -3.25 6.68
C ILE A 41 23.64 -3.81 8.07
N LYS A 42 24.84 -3.52 8.57
CA LYS A 42 25.26 -3.88 9.94
C LYS A 42 24.26 -3.32 10.96
N ASN A 43 23.81 -4.19 11.86
CA ASN A 43 22.90 -3.90 12.98
C ASN A 43 21.45 -3.57 12.61
N GLN A 44 21.03 -3.70 11.35
CA GLN A 44 19.62 -3.62 11.01
C GLN A 44 19.00 -5.02 11.05
N GLN A 45 17.86 -5.16 11.72
CA GLN A 45 17.10 -6.41 11.76
C GLN A 45 15.78 -6.25 10.99
N PRO A 46 15.26 -7.31 10.37
CA PRO A 46 13.97 -7.28 9.70
C PRO A 46 12.84 -6.74 10.58
N LEU A 47 12.88 -7.07 11.88
CA LEU A 47 11.94 -6.59 12.88
C LEU A 47 11.90 -5.06 12.99
N ASP A 48 13.04 -4.38 12.88
CA ASP A 48 13.11 -2.92 13.03
C ASP A 48 12.27 -2.22 11.95
N VAL A 49 12.33 -2.74 10.72
CA VAL A 49 11.56 -2.20 9.60
C VAL A 49 10.07 -2.52 9.74
N VAL A 50 9.72 -3.71 10.23
CA VAL A 50 8.33 -4.05 10.51
C VAL A 50 7.74 -3.11 11.55
N LEU A 51 8.43 -2.90 12.67
CA LEU A 51 8.01 -1.98 13.73
C LEU A 51 7.88 -0.54 13.23
N GLY A 52 8.84 -0.09 12.41
CA GLY A 52 8.79 1.23 11.77
C GLY A 52 7.56 1.41 10.87
N GLN A 53 7.27 0.42 10.02
CA GLN A 53 6.09 0.46 9.14
C GLN A 53 4.78 0.39 9.92
N VAL A 54 4.72 -0.44 10.97
CA VAL A 54 3.57 -0.49 11.88
C VAL A 54 3.30 0.87 12.50
N LYS A 55 4.34 1.55 13.00
CA LYS A 55 4.21 2.89 13.57
C LYS A 55 3.65 3.89 12.57
N ILE A 56 4.21 3.93 11.35
CA ILE A 56 3.76 4.84 10.29
C ILE A 56 2.27 4.59 9.95
N LEU A 57 1.87 3.33 9.81
CA LEU A 57 0.48 2.98 9.49
C LEU A 57 -0.49 3.33 10.62
N GLN A 58 -0.07 3.17 11.88
CA GLN A 58 -0.85 3.58 13.05
C GLN A 58 -1.03 5.10 13.11
N ASP A 59 0.06 5.85 12.89
CA ASP A 59 0.05 7.31 12.89
C ASP A 59 -0.85 7.86 11.78
N LEU A 60 -0.83 7.23 10.60
CA LEU A 60 -1.66 7.60 9.44
C LEU A 60 -3.08 7.01 9.48
N LYS A 61 -3.35 6.04 10.36
CA LYS A 61 -4.62 5.30 10.45
C LYS A 61 -5.02 4.63 9.13
N VAL A 62 -4.04 4.04 8.43
CA VAL A 62 -4.24 3.40 7.13
C VAL A 62 -4.14 1.87 7.27
N PRO A 63 -5.12 1.09 6.79
CA PRO A 63 -5.00 -0.36 6.75
C PRO A 63 -4.00 -0.79 5.68
N ALA A 64 -3.34 -1.91 5.91
CA ALA A 64 -2.40 -2.48 4.96
C ALA A 64 -2.50 -4.00 4.93
N THR A 65 -2.03 -4.58 3.82
CA THR A 65 -1.84 -6.01 3.67
C THR A 65 -0.37 -6.35 3.92
N TRP A 66 -0.10 -7.32 4.79
CA TRP A 66 1.24 -7.79 5.08
C TRP A 66 1.47 -9.14 4.40
N LEU A 67 2.39 -9.17 3.43
CA LEU A 67 2.76 -10.41 2.74
C LEU A 67 4.02 -10.97 3.39
N ILE A 68 3.90 -12.11 4.07
CA ILE A 68 4.96 -12.64 4.94
C ILE A 68 5.65 -13.80 4.22
N ARG A 69 6.96 -13.67 3.97
CA ARG A 69 7.76 -14.77 3.42
C ARG A 69 7.98 -15.86 4.47
N PHE A 70 8.24 -17.08 4.02
CA PHE A 70 8.38 -18.25 4.89
C PHE A 70 9.36 -18.04 6.05
N ASP A 71 10.56 -17.54 5.78
CA ASP A 71 11.58 -17.27 6.80
C ASP A 71 11.17 -16.20 7.83
N ALA A 72 10.43 -15.17 7.40
CA ALA A 72 9.86 -14.17 8.29
C ALA A 72 8.64 -14.67 9.07
N LEU A 73 7.92 -15.66 8.53
CA LEU A 73 6.76 -16.29 9.16
C LEU A 73 7.19 -17.17 10.35
N GLU A 74 8.37 -17.80 10.27
CA GLU A 74 8.96 -18.59 11.36
C GLU A 74 9.41 -17.71 12.54
N ASP A 75 9.66 -16.41 12.32
CA ASP A 75 10.03 -15.48 13.38
C ASP A 75 8.80 -14.98 14.16
N GLN A 76 8.66 -15.46 15.39
CA GLN A 76 7.58 -15.07 16.30
C GLN A 76 7.59 -13.59 16.68
N LYS A 77 8.75 -12.93 16.67
CA LYS A 77 8.85 -11.49 16.98
C LYS A 77 8.23 -10.66 15.86
N ILE A 78 8.49 -11.06 14.61
CA ILE A 78 7.90 -10.43 13.42
C ILE A 78 6.39 -10.63 13.43
N THR A 79 5.94 -11.89 13.47
CA THR A 79 4.50 -12.20 13.38
C THR A 79 3.69 -11.66 14.56
N GLY A 80 4.26 -11.65 15.76
CA GLY A 80 3.66 -11.07 16.96
C GLY A 80 3.58 -9.55 16.95
N SER A 81 4.38 -8.86 16.13
CA SER A 81 4.38 -7.40 16.00
C SER A 81 3.32 -6.87 15.01
N LEU A 82 2.69 -7.74 14.22
CA LEU A 82 1.75 -7.32 13.18
C LEU A 82 0.41 -6.83 13.76
N PRO A 83 -0.13 -5.70 13.29
CA PRO A 83 -1.37 -5.14 13.84
C PRO A 83 -2.57 -6.07 13.66
N SER A 84 -3.45 -6.10 14.65
CA SER A 84 -4.76 -6.73 14.54
C SER A 84 -5.65 -5.96 13.55
N GLY A 85 -6.40 -6.66 12.70
CA GLY A 85 -7.31 -6.05 11.72
C GLY A 85 -6.66 -5.66 10.39
N HIS A 86 -5.34 -5.79 10.26
CA HIS A 86 -4.66 -5.72 8.97
C HIS A 86 -4.71 -7.09 8.30
N GLU A 87 -4.78 -7.10 6.97
CA GLU A 87 -4.76 -8.34 6.19
C GLU A 87 -3.36 -8.98 6.25
N LYS A 88 -3.31 -10.31 6.33
CA LYS A 88 -2.06 -11.09 6.32
C LYS A 88 -2.13 -12.13 5.22
N GLY A 89 -1.10 -12.18 4.38
CA GLY A 89 -0.96 -13.14 3.30
C GLY A 89 0.44 -13.76 3.27
N LEU A 90 0.61 -14.80 2.47
CA LEU A 90 1.90 -15.44 2.25
C LEU A 90 2.63 -14.80 1.07
N PHE A 91 3.92 -14.55 1.23
CA PHE A 91 4.79 -14.07 0.15
C PHE A 91 5.66 -15.22 -0.37
N LEU A 92 5.24 -15.83 -1.48
CA LEU A 92 5.86 -17.03 -2.06
C LEU A 92 7.08 -16.70 -2.93
N GLU A 93 8.04 -15.97 -2.37
CA GLU A 93 9.30 -15.65 -3.02
C GLU A 93 10.33 -16.76 -2.81
N VAL A 94 10.95 -17.23 -3.90
CA VAL A 94 12.04 -18.22 -3.83
C VAL A 94 13.34 -17.51 -3.44
N THR A 95 14.03 -18.00 -2.41
CA THR A 95 15.31 -17.45 -2.00
C THR A 95 16.50 -18.32 -2.43
N PRO A 96 17.71 -17.77 -2.59
CA PRO A 96 18.91 -18.57 -2.89
C PRO A 96 19.11 -19.76 -1.94
N GLY A 97 18.91 -19.57 -0.64
CA GLY A 97 18.99 -20.63 0.37
C GLY A 97 17.96 -21.74 0.12
N TRP A 98 16.73 -21.38 -0.23
CA TRP A 98 15.69 -22.36 -0.54
C TRP A 98 15.92 -23.08 -1.88
N ALA A 99 16.38 -22.36 -2.91
CA ALA A 99 16.69 -22.93 -4.21
C ALA A 99 17.83 -23.96 -4.14
N ASN A 100 18.84 -23.73 -3.30
CA ASN A 100 19.95 -24.67 -3.10
C ASN A 100 19.53 -25.94 -2.36
N TRP A 101 18.45 -25.93 -1.57
CA TRP A 101 17.94 -27.12 -0.87
C TRP A 101 17.18 -28.07 -1.82
N LEU A 102 16.70 -27.56 -2.95
CA LEU A 102 15.96 -28.32 -3.96
C LEU A 102 16.86 -29.01 -5.00
N MET A 103 18.17 -28.73 -5.00
CA MET A 103 19.19 -29.33 -5.86
C MET A 103 20.06 -30.32 -5.09
#